data_AF-A0A6S6VYF3-F1
#
_entry.id   AF-A0A6S6VYF3-F1
#
_cell.length_a   1.000
_cell.length_b   1.000
_cell.length_c   1.000
_cell.angle_alpha   90.00
_cell.angle_beta   90.00
_cell.angle_gamma   90.00
#
_symmetry.space_group_name_H-M   'P 1'
#
loop_
_entity.id
_entity.type
_entity.pdbx_description
1 polymer ?
#
loop_
_entity_poly.entity_id
_entity_poly.type
_entity_poly.pdbx_seq_one_letter_code
_entity_poly.pdbx_strand_id
1 'polypeptide(L)'
;MPSLHLPHLLLTTILPTLTHTLTIPSLNGPAFLSPYLNTNVTNITGIVTAKSADGIYLRSPAPDNDTRTSDSIYVFSRTIGSNLTLGDTIVLGGKVTEYRSNKDYLYLTQLSNPILEGKLSSKTPIPPRVIGIDTPLPPTEKYSVLDKGGVFALPNNASLISVANPALRPQTYGLDFWESLTGELVTIRRPSVLTKPNQYGDTWVVGGDWKATGRNSRGGLTITAQDANPEAIVIGTPLDGSKNPTDSRMGDEVEEVTGVVTYGFGFYRILPTTGLRVVKRREPEVPKKTGLVSSGGCEGFTFGAYNVENLAPNSSHHGSLARHVVEYMRSPDVIFVQEVQDDNGPTNNGVVSANLTLTTLTAAITLAGGPNYTFTDIAPTDSQDGGQPGGNIRVAYLYNPNHVRLYNPNPGGALDANEVLAGPSLKYNPGRIEPANAAWTSSRKPLVAQWEVIRKASAQKNKPDVFFTVNVHFGSKGGSSSLHGDARPPVNGGVEDRLEQSRLTAKFIKDKSARIITAGDFNEFAFVEPLEEYTTISGLKDLDAVVGIDKVERYTYMFDMNTQQLDHMYVSPSLAKKSKAAYEHIHVNTWPEFAAQVSDHDPSVAKLNVCA
;
A
#
# COMPACT_ATOMS: atom_id res chain seq x y z
N MET A 1 61.65 23.24 -73.83
CA MET A 1 61.05 24.58 -73.67
C MET A 1 59.84 24.68 -74.60
N PRO A 2 58.66 25.20 -74.21
CA PRO A 2 58.13 25.45 -72.86
C PRO A 2 56.87 24.63 -72.55
N SER A 3 56.60 24.47 -71.25
CA SER A 3 55.41 23.89 -70.64
C SER A 3 54.26 24.92 -70.55
N LEU A 4 53.06 24.57 -71.00
CA LEU A 4 51.84 25.32 -70.72
C LEU A 4 51.07 24.65 -69.55
N HIS A 5 50.86 25.41 -68.48
CA HIS A 5 49.98 25.08 -67.38
C HIS A 5 48.51 25.33 -67.76
N LEU A 6 47.65 24.34 -67.57
CA LEU A 6 46.20 24.52 -67.43
C LEU A 6 45.84 24.42 -65.93
N PRO A 7 45.07 25.35 -65.33
CA PRO A 7 44.55 25.16 -64.00
C PRO A 7 43.25 24.35 -64.06
N HIS A 8 43.17 23.26 -63.30
CA HIS A 8 41.91 22.61 -62.97
C HIS A 8 41.17 23.45 -61.92
N LEU A 9 40.00 23.95 -62.29
CA LEU A 9 39.06 24.59 -61.38
C LEU A 9 38.39 23.48 -60.54
N LEU A 10 38.82 23.31 -59.28
CA LEU A 10 38.10 22.46 -58.32
C LEU A 10 36.89 23.24 -57.81
N LEU A 11 35.69 22.82 -58.21
CA LEU A 11 34.43 23.30 -57.65
C LEU A 11 34.17 22.55 -56.34
N THR A 12 34.51 23.14 -55.20
CA THR A 12 34.15 22.60 -53.87
C THR A 12 32.68 22.93 -53.58
N THR A 13 31.80 21.96 -53.79
CA THR A 13 30.43 21.99 -53.26
C THR A 13 30.46 21.84 -51.75
N ILE A 14 30.25 22.94 -51.02
CA ILE A 14 30.02 22.93 -49.58
C ILE A 14 28.56 22.49 -49.36
N LEU A 15 28.37 21.24 -48.95
CA LEU A 15 27.11 20.79 -48.37
C LEU A 15 27.00 21.38 -46.95
N PRO A 16 25.95 22.15 -46.61
CA PRO A 16 25.76 22.62 -45.25
C PRO A 16 25.45 21.42 -44.36
N THR A 17 26.29 21.17 -43.36
CA THR A 17 25.94 20.29 -42.24
C THR A 17 24.80 20.96 -41.49
N LEU A 18 23.59 20.40 -41.56
CA LEU A 18 22.51 20.77 -40.66
C LEU A 18 22.97 20.48 -39.22
N THR A 19 23.38 21.51 -38.50
CA THR A 19 23.56 21.43 -37.05
C THR A 19 22.16 21.43 -36.43
N HIS A 20 21.62 20.25 -36.15
CA HIS A 20 20.41 20.15 -35.33
C HIS A 20 20.69 20.83 -33.98
N THR A 21 19.95 21.91 -33.69
CA THR A 21 20.05 22.59 -32.39
C THR A 21 19.50 21.65 -31.32
N LEU A 22 20.29 21.40 -30.29
CA LEU A 22 19.93 20.50 -29.20
C LEU A 22 18.79 21.11 -28.37
N THR A 23 17.72 20.35 -28.15
CA THR A 23 16.50 20.80 -27.45
C THR A 23 16.30 20.04 -26.15
N ILE A 24 15.53 20.60 -25.21
CA ILE A 24 15.18 19.92 -23.95
C ILE A 24 14.57 18.52 -24.19
N PRO A 25 13.59 18.32 -25.10
CA PRO A 25 13.06 16.99 -25.41
C PRO A 25 14.14 15.99 -25.85
N SER A 26 15.12 16.43 -26.64
CA SER A 26 16.23 15.56 -27.06
C SER A 26 17.17 15.20 -25.92
N LEU A 27 17.31 16.06 -24.90
CA LEU A 27 18.08 15.75 -23.69
C LEU A 27 17.39 14.66 -22.87
N ASN A 28 16.08 14.73 -22.71
CA ASN A 28 15.33 13.70 -21.99
C ASN A 28 15.32 12.39 -22.79
N GLY A 29 14.97 12.44 -24.08
CA GLY A 29 14.85 11.27 -24.94
C GLY A 29 13.60 10.42 -24.64
N PRO A 30 13.30 9.42 -25.49
CA PRO A 30 12.06 8.63 -25.40
C PRO A 30 12.18 7.39 -24.51
N ALA A 31 13.07 7.40 -23.52
CA ALA A 31 13.38 6.28 -22.61
C ALA A 31 13.64 6.82 -21.18
N PHE A 32 13.85 5.94 -20.21
CA PHE A 32 14.08 6.33 -18.81
C PHE A 32 15.44 6.97 -18.52
N LEU A 33 16.42 6.80 -19.43
CA LEU A 33 17.73 7.43 -19.31
C LEU A 33 18.00 8.31 -20.52
N SER A 34 18.59 9.47 -20.24
CA SER A 34 19.00 10.42 -21.26
C SER A 34 20.00 9.82 -22.26
N PRO A 35 19.82 10.05 -23.59
CA PRO A 35 20.84 9.73 -24.59
C PRO A 35 22.11 10.60 -24.48
N TYR A 36 22.08 11.65 -23.66
CA TYR A 36 23.19 12.58 -23.42
C TYR A 36 23.79 12.43 -22.02
N LEU A 37 23.49 11.35 -21.29
CA LEU A 37 24.03 11.09 -19.96
C LEU A 37 25.55 11.33 -19.89
N ASN A 38 25.98 12.10 -18.89
CA ASN A 38 27.36 12.50 -18.64
C ASN A 38 28.00 13.41 -19.70
N THR A 39 27.21 13.97 -20.62
CA THR A 39 27.69 14.90 -21.65
C THR A 39 27.50 16.35 -21.21
N ASN A 40 28.46 17.21 -21.55
CA ASN A 40 28.30 18.66 -21.43
C ASN A 40 27.58 19.19 -22.66
N VAL A 41 26.53 19.96 -22.43
CA VAL A 41 25.71 20.58 -23.46
C VAL A 41 25.76 22.10 -23.30
N THR A 42 25.57 22.81 -24.40
CA THR A 42 25.53 24.28 -24.47
C THR A 42 24.36 24.71 -25.35
N ASN A 43 24.01 25.99 -25.29
CA ASN A 43 22.97 26.59 -26.13
C ASN A 43 21.59 25.94 -25.99
N ILE A 44 21.25 25.43 -24.80
CA ILE A 44 19.93 24.88 -24.50
C ILE A 44 19.00 26.03 -24.17
N THR A 45 17.96 26.23 -24.98
CA THR A 45 16.96 27.29 -24.73
C THR A 45 15.77 26.74 -23.95
N GLY A 46 15.36 27.43 -22.88
CA GLY A 46 14.22 27.03 -22.05
C GLY A 46 13.51 28.21 -21.40
N ILE A 47 12.22 28.05 -21.12
CA ILE A 47 11.36 29.00 -20.41
C ILE A 47 11.26 28.55 -18.95
N VAL A 48 11.56 29.44 -18.00
CA VAL A 48 11.43 29.15 -16.56
C VAL A 48 9.96 28.99 -16.19
N THR A 49 9.53 27.76 -15.87
CA THR A 49 8.13 27.44 -15.52
C THR A 49 7.90 27.37 -14.01
N ALA A 50 8.92 26.97 -13.25
CA ALA A 50 8.87 26.89 -11.80
C ALA A 50 10.26 27.03 -11.16
N LYS A 51 10.26 27.29 -9.85
CA LYS A 51 11.47 27.38 -9.02
C LYS A 51 11.26 26.56 -7.76
N SER A 52 12.30 25.84 -7.33
CA SER A 52 12.37 25.19 -6.02
C SER A 52 13.54 25.78 -5.23
N ALA A 53 13.72 25.31 -3.99
CA ALA A 53 14.86 25.72 -3.17
C ALA A 53 16.22 25.29 -3.76
N ASP A 54 16.24 24.21 -4.55
CA ASP A 54 17.47 23.59 -5.07
C ASP A 54 17.65 23.74 -6.59
N GLY A 55 16.72 24.40 -7.29
CA GLY A 55 16.80 24.51 -8.74
C GLY A 55 15.65 25.25 -9.42
N ILE A 56 15.64 25.14 -10.74
CA ILE A 56 14.60 25.70 -11.61
C ILE A 56 14.11 24.64 -12.60
N TYR A 57 12.88 24.79 -13.07
CA TYR A 57 12.29 23.95 -14.11
C TYR A 57 12.19 24.75 -15.39
N LEU A 58 12.63 24.15 -16.50
CA LEU A 58 12.62 24.78 -17.81
C LEU A 58 11.77 23.97 -18.77
N ARG A 59 10.93 24.65 -19.56
CA ARG A 59 10.21 24.07 -20.69
C ARG A 59 10.80 24.54 -22.02
N SER A 60 10.90 23.65 -22.99
CA SER A 60 11.31 23.99 -24.36
C SER A 60 10.37 25.04 -24.97
N PRO A 61 10.88 26.10 -25.63
CA PRO A 61 10.05 26.98 -26.44
C PRO A 61 9.60 26.31 -27.76
N ALA A 62 10.20 25.17 -28.12
CA ALA A 62 9.89 24.39 -29.31
C ALA A 62 9.66 22.92 -28.88
N PRO A 63 8.43 22.56 -28.47
CA PRO A 63 8.11 21.17 -28.14
C PRO A 63 8.20 20.28 -29.39
N ASP A 64 8.52 19.00 -29.21
CA ASP A 64 8.71 18.06 -30.34
C ASP A 64 7.45 17.26 -30.70
N ASN A 65 6.38 17.39 -29.90
CA ASN A 65 5.11 16.66 -30.00
C ASN A 65 5.25 15.12 -29.92
N ASP A 66 6.37 14.58 -29.42
CA ASP A 66 6.49 13.17 -29.10
C ASP A 66 6.02 12.95 -27.65
N THR A 67 4.93 12.20 -27.50
CA THR A 67 4.36 11.92 -26.16
C THR A 67 5.31 11.18 -25.23
N ARG A 68 6.43 10.63 -25.74
CA ARG A 68 7.43 9.88 -24.97
C ARG A 68 8.57 10.75 -24.43
N THR A 69 8.68 12.00 -24.84
CA THR A 69 9.72 12.93 -24.39
C THR A 69 9.05 14.02 -23.56
N SER A 70 9.62 14.33 -22.39
CA SER A 70 9.22 15.54 -21.67
C SER A 70 9.76 16.77 -22.40
N ASP A 71 8.92 17.79 -22.59
CA ASP A 71 9.38 19.09 -23.10
C ASP A 71 10.09 19.91 -22.02
N SER A 72 10.21 19.39 -20.80
CA SER A 72 10.76 20.09 -19.65
C SER A 72 11.91 19.34 -18.98
N ILE A 73 12.79 20.08 -18.30
CA ILE A 73 13.92 19.51 -17.56
C ILE A 73 14.16 20.27 -16.26
N TYR A 74 14.59 19.53 -15.24
CA TYR A 74 15.05 20.11 -13.99
C TYR A 74 16.51 20.56 -14.09
N VAL A 75 16.80 21.76 -13.62
CA VAL A 75 18.15 22.31 -13.53
C VAL A 75 18.53 22.43 -12.07
N PHE A 76 19.44 21.57 -11.62
CA PHE A 76 19.92 21.52 -10.25
C PHE A 76 20.97 22.63 -10.02
N SER A 77 20.58 23.67 -9.29
CA SER A 77 21.46 24.72 -8.79
C SER A 77 20.72 25.66 -7.83
N ARG A 78 21.26 25.82 -6.62
CA ARG A 78 20.74 26.72 -5.58
C ARG A 78 20.87 28.21 -5.93
N THR A 79 21.71 28.55 -6.90
CA THR A 79 22.05 29.97 -7.20
C THR A 79 21.50 30.44 -8.53
N ILE A 80 21.32 29.56 -9.51
CA ILE A 80 20.93 29.93 -10.88
C ILE A 80 19.60 30.67 -10.92
N GLY A 81 18.66 30.30 -10.05
CA GLY A 81 17.31 30.87 -10.00
C GLY A 81 17.24 32.24 -9.32
N SER A 82 18.29 32.72 -8.64
CA SER A 82 18.22 33.94 -7.81
C SER A 82 17.80 35.18 -8.60
N ASN A 83 18.30 35.35 -9.82
CA ASN A 83 18.03 36.51 -10.68
C ASN A 83 17.05 36.20 -11.84
N LEU A 84 16.32 35.08 -11.75
CA LEU A 84 15.36 34.66 -12.76
C LEU A 84 13.93 34.72 -12.23
N THR A 85 13.02 35.09 -13.11
CA THR A 85 11.57 35.15 -12.88
C THR A 85 10.86 34.11 -13.73
N LEU A 86 9.67 33.68 -13.29
CA LEU A 86 8.84 32.79 -14.09
C LEU A 86 8.49 33.45 -15.44
N GLY A 87 8.55 32.68 -16.52
CA GLY A 87 8.39 33.18 -17.89
C GLY A 87 9.63 33.81 -18.50
N ASP A 88 10.78 33.82 -17.82
CA ASP A 88 12.05 34.17 -18.46
C ASP A 88 12.47 33.08 -19.45
N THR A 89 12.81 33.48 -20.68
CA THR A 89 13.42 32.58 -21.66
C THR A 89 14.92 32.76 -21.59
N ILE A 90 15.63 31.68 -21.25
CA ILE A 90 17.08 31.67 -21.05
C ILE A 90 17.75 30.69 -21.99
N VAL A 91 19.04 30.92 -22.20
CA VAL A 91 19.96 29.96 -22.82
C VAL A 91 20.93 29.50 -21.74
N LEU A 92 21.09 28.18 -21.60
CA LEU A 92 22.02 27.59 -20.66
C LEU A 92 22.87 26.49 -21.28
N GLY A 93 24.05 26.31 -20.69
CA GLY A 93 24.82 25.09 -20.77
C GLY A 93 24.79 24.33 -19.44
N GLY A 94 25.29 23.11 -19.43
CA GLY A 94 25.40 22.28 -18.23
C GLY A 94 25.79 20.84 -18.55
N LYS A 95 25.89 20.02 -17.51
CA LYS A 95 26.14 18.58 -17.65
C LYS A 95 24.85 17.81 -17.43
N VAL A 96 24.46 16.98 -18.40
CA VAL A 96 23.32 16.06 -18.28
C VAL A 96 23.70 14.92 -17.32
N THR A 97 22.87 14.70 -16.31
CA THR A 97 23.09 13.68 -15.29
C THR A 97 21.81 12.95 -14.94
N GLU A 98 21.94 11.69 -14.56
CA GLU A 98 20.87 10.90 -13.96
C GLU A 98 21.07 10.87 -12.43
N TYR A 99 20.11 11.44 -11.69
CA TYR A 99 20.18 11.54 -10.24
C TYR A 99 19.23 10.58 -9.54
N ARG A 100 19.70 9.93 -8.47
CA ARG A 100 18.85 9.22 -7.50
C ARG A 100 19.50 9.25 -6.12
N SER A 101 18.67 9.30 -5.09
CA SER A 101 19.13 9.31 -3.69
C SER A 101 19.21 7.92 -3.06
N ASN A 102 18.63 6.91 -3.69
CA ASN A 102 18.64 5.52 -3.25
C ASN A 102 18.76 4.60 -4.49
N LYS A 103 19.47 3.47 -4.35
CA LYS A 103 19.65 2.48 -5.42
C LYS A 103 18.36 1.83 -5.91
N ASP A 104 17.31 1.79 -5.07
CA ASP A 104 16.04 1.14 -5.39
C ASP A 104 15.09 2.08 -6.16
N TYR A 105 15.48 3.34 -6.33
CA TYR A 105 14.71 4.37 -7.01
C TYR A 105 15.08 4.48 -8.48
N LEU A 106 14.12 4.91 -9.31
CA LEU A 106 14.37 5.40 -10.65
C LEU A 106 15.27 6.65 -10.64
N TYR A 107 15.86 6.93 -11.79
CA TYR A 107 16.68 8.12 -12.00
C TYR A 107 15.79 9.31 -12.41
N LEU A 108 16.25 10.50 -12.03
CA LEU A 108 15.75 11.78 -12.51
C LEU A 108 16.79 12.38 -13.46
N THR A 109 16.43 12.52 -14.74
CA THR A 109 17.25 13.27 -15.71
C THR A 109 17.25 14.75 -15.34
N GLN A 110 18.44 15.34 -15.22
CA GLN A 110 18.61 16.74 -14.85
C GLN A 110 19.85 17.37 -15.49
N LEU A 111 19.88 18.70 -15.57
CA LEU A 111 21.09 19.47 -15.83
C LEU A 111 21.75 19.88 -14.51
N SER A 112 23.05 19.57 -14.39
CA SER A 112 23.90 19.94 -13.27
C SER A 112 25.00 20.91 -13.71
N ASN A 113 25.61 21.62 -12.76
CA ASN A 113 26.62 22.65 -13.01
C ASN A 113 26.20 23.64 -14.13
N PRO A 114 25.00 24.22 -14.05
CA PRO A 114 24.47 25.05 -15.12
C PRO A 114 25.29 26.33 -15.29
N ILE A 115 25.44 26.74 -16.55
CA ILE A 115 26.05 28.01 -16.94
C ILE A 115 24.98 28.81 -17.66
N LEU A 116 24.59 29.97 -17.11
CA LEU A 116 23.70 30.90 -17.81
C LEU A 116 24.47 31.57 -18.95
N GLU A 117 24.11 31.26 -20.18
CA GLU A 117 24.75 31.80 -21.40
C GLU A 117 24.06 33.09 -21.85
N GLY A 118 22.76 33.22 -21.58
CA GLY A 118 22.03 34.45 -21.88
C GLY A 118 20.56 34.41 -21.44
N LYS A 119 19.94 35.59 -21.44
CA LYS A 119 18.49 35.76 -21.27
C LYS A 119 17.93 36.42 -22.53
N LEU A 120 17.02 35.73 -23.21
CA LEU A 120 16.48 36.14 -24.51
C LEU A 120 15.25 37.05 -24.36
N SER A 121 14.36 36.72 -23.43
CA SER A 121 13.13 37.47 -23.19
C SER A 121 12.65 37.31 -21.74
N SER A 122 11.58 38.02 -21.40
CA SER A 122 10.88 37.92 -20.10
C SER A 122 9.38 37.89 -20.33
N LYS A 123 8.63 37.40 -19.34
CA LYS A 123 7.15 37.35 -19.36
C LYS A 123 6.58 36.50 -20.50
N THR A 124 7.31 35.48 -20.94
CA THR A 124 6.78 34.45 -21.83
C THR A 124 5.66 33.69 -21.10
N PRO A 125 4.46 33.52 -21.70
CA PRO A 125 3.38 32.75 -21.07
C PRO A 125 3.79 31.31 -20.77
N ILE A 126 3.38 30.81 -19.61
CA ILE A 126 3.69 29.46 -19.13
C ILE A 126 2.40 28.68 -18.79
N PRO A 127 1.48 28.48 -19.75
CA PRO A 127 0.25 27.74 -19.47
C PRO A 127 0.59 26.30 -19.01
N PRO A 128 0.01 25.82 -17.90
CA PRO A 128 0.17 24.42 -17.52
C PRO A 128 -0.52 23.51 -18.53
N ARG A 129 -0.02 22.27 -18.68
CA ARG A 129 -0.70 21.22 -19.44
C ARG A 129 -1.77 20.58 -18.56
N VAL A 130 -3.02 20.60 -18.98
CA VAL A 130 -4.09 19.93 -18.25
C VAL A 130 -4.03 18.43 -18.54
N ILE A 131 -3.79 17.61 -17.52
CA ILE A 131 -3.67 16.16 -17.71
C ILE A 131 -5.01 15.58 -18.19
N GLY A 132 -4.94 14.74 -19.23
CA GLY A 132 -6.10 14.14 -19.90
C GLY A 132 -6.80 15.03 -20.93
N ILE A 133 -6.39 16.30 -21.06
CA ILE A 133 -6.85 17.22 -22.12
C ILE A 133 -5.68 17.56 -23.04
N ASP A 134 -4.61 18.12 -22.48
CA ASP A 134 -3.38 18.48 -23.21
C ASP A 134 -2.34 17.35 -23.19
N THR A 135 -2.62 16.27 -22.45
CA THR A 135 -1.84 15.04 -22.35
C THR A 135 -2.74 13.83 -22.58
N PRO A 136 -2.19 12.63 -22.84
CA PRO A 136 -2.94 11.40 -22.67
C PRO A 136 -3.54 11.27 -21.26
N LEU A 137 -4.54 10.40 -21.11
CA LEU A 137 -5.02 9.97 -19.79
C LEU A 137 -3.98 9.04 -19.15
N PRO A 138 -3.76 9.11 -17.83
CA PRO A 138 -2.91 8.14 -17.14
C PRO A 138 -3.43 6.71 -17.35
N PRO A 139 -2.56 5.74 -17.68
CA PRO A 139 -2.93 4.32 -17.68
C PRO A 139 -3.38 3.87 -16.29
N THR A 140 -4.36 2.97 -16.22
CA THR A 140 -5.04 2.63 -14.96
C THR A 140 -4.67 1.27 -14.38
N GLU A 141 -3.78 0.50 -15.00
CA GLU A 141 -3.50 -0.88 -14.52
C GLU A 141 -2.02 -1.23 -14.61
N LYS A 142 -1.40 -1.07 -15.79
CA LYS A 142 -0.03 -1.52 -16.04
C LYS A 142 0.98 -0.44 -15.66
N TYR A 143 2.07 -0.84 -15.01
CA TYR A 143 3.14 0.07 -14.59
C TYR A 143 4.30 0.13 -15.58
N SER A 144 4.81 -1.02 -16.03
CA SER A 144 5.92 -1.12 -16.98
C SER A 144 5.82 -2.35 -17.87
N VAL A 145 6.48 -2.32 -19.04
CA VAL A 145 6.70 -3.50 -19.89
C VAL A 145 7.45 -4.64 -19.21
N LEU A 146 8.28 -4.28 -18.23
CA LEU A 146 9.14 -5.21 -17.52
C LEU A 146 8.40 -5.97 -16.41
N ASP A 147 7.15 -5.61 -16.10
CA ASP A 147 6.28 -6.35 -15.17
C ASP A 147 5.72 -7.62 -15.81
N LYS A 148 6.60 -8.55 -16.15
CA LYS A 148 6.19 -9.85 -16.68
C LYS A 148 5.37 -10.59 -15.62
N GLY A 149 4.13 -10.93 -15.96
CA GLY A 149 3.18 -11.53 -15.01
C GLY A 149 2.41 -10.52 -14.14
N GLY A 150 2.70 -9.23 -14.26
CA GLY A 150 2.09 -8.17 -13.45
C GLY A 150 2.98 -7.72 -12.29
N VAL A 151 2.56 -6.67 -11.59
CA VAL A 151 3.35 -6.02 -10.51
C VAL A 151 3.48 -6.85 -9.23
N PHE A 152 2.73 -7.95 -9.13
CA PHE A 152 2.77 -8.86 -7.98
C PHE A 152 3.38 -10.23 -8.31
N ALA A 153 3.91 -10.40 -9.52
CA ALA A 153 4.42 -11.68 -9.97
C ALA A 153 5.73 -12.08 -9.27
N LEU A 154 5.90 -13.38 -9.09
CA LEU A 154 7.16 -14.00 -8.66
C LEU A 154 7.82 -14.77 -9.83
N PRO A 155 9.16 -14.87 -9.88
CA PRO A 155 10.11 -14.15 -9.03
C PRO A 155 10.02 -12.63 -9.27
N ASN A 156 9.98 -11.85 -8.19
CA ASN A 156 10.05 -10.40 -8.27
C ASN A 156 11.49 -9.95 -8.54
N ASN A 157 11.70 -8.65 -8.81
CA ASN A 157 13.02 -8.08 -9.09
C ASN A 157 13.81 -8.84 -10.18
N ALA A 158 13.09 -9.34 -11.19
CA ALA A 158 13.67 -10.11 -12.28
C ALA A 158 14.44 -9.22 -13.28
N SER A 159 14.19 -7.91 -13.26
CA SER A 159 14.84 -6.92 -14.11
C SER A 159 14.87 -5.55 -13.43
N LEU A 160 15.69 -4.64 -13.95
CA LEU A 160 15.76 -3.24 -13.50
C LEU A 160 15.49 -2.30 -14.67
N ILE A 161 14.68 -1.26 -14.45
CA ILE A 161 14.42 -0.21 -15.46
C ILE A 161 15.71 0.47 -15.85
N SER A 162 16.57 0.79 -14.90
CA SER A 162 17.86 1.47 -15.10
C SER A 162 18.87 0.66 -15.92
N VAL A 163 18.71 -0.66 -15.97
CA VAL A 163 19.58 -1.55 -16.78
C VAL A 163 18.98 -1.81 -18.15
N ALA A 164 17.69 -2.11 -18.22
CA ALA A 164 17.02 -2.43 -19.47
C ALA A 164 16.74 -1.19 -20.33
N ASN A 165 16.56 -0.03 -19.69
CA ASN A 165 16.22 1.27 -20.27
C ASN A 165 15.19 1.16 -21.42
N PRO A 166 13.99 0.61 -21.17
CA PRO A 166 13.00 0.42 -22.22
C PRO A 166 12.52 1.77 -22.78
N ALA A 167 12.19 1.79 -24.07
CA ALA A 167 11.50 2.93 -24.67
C ALA A 167 10.12 3.12 -24.02
N LEU A 168 9.76 4.37 -23.72
CA LEU A 168 8.52 4.71 -23.06
C LEU A 168 7.32 4.43 -23.95
N ARG A 169 6.23 3.94 -23.33
CA ARG A 169 4.90 3.80 -23.91
C ARG A 169 3.83 4.41 -22.97
N PRO A 170 3.75 5.75 -22.90
CA PRO A 170 2.91 6.50 -21.95
C PRO A 170 1.42 6.21 -22.01
N GLN A 171 0.90 5.77 -23.16
CA GLN A 171 -0.51 5.42 -23.31
C GLN A 171 -0.85 4.03 -22.74
N THR A 172 0.16 3.23 -22.38
CA THR A 172 -0.02 1.85 -21.92
C THR A 172 0.45 1.64 -20.48
N TYR A 173 1.52 2.32 -20.07
CA TYR A 173 2.20 2.06 -18.80
C TYR A 173 2.30 3.32 -17.94
N GLY A 174 1.91 3.20 -16.67
CA GLY A 174 1.86 4.31 -15.72
C GLY A 174 3.21 4.94 -15.41
N LEU A 175 4.28 4.14 -15.26
CA LEU A 175 5.61 4.71 -15.04
C LEU A 175 6.06 5.51 -16.26
N ASP A 176 5.88 4.94 -17.45
CA ASP A 176 6.20 5.59 -18.71
C ASP A 176 5.41 6.89 -18.88
N PHE A 177 4.15 6.92 -18.45
CA PHE A 177 3.31 8.12 -18.45
C PHE A 177 3.89 9.22 -17.58
N TRP A 178 4.17 8.94 -16.30
CA TRP A 178 4.71 9.94 -15.39
C TRP A 178 6.13 10.36 -15.76
N GLU A 179 6.95 9.44 -16.27
CA GLU A 179 8.29 9.72 -16.78
C GLU A 179 8.25 10.72 -17.94
N SER A 180 7.34 10.52 -18.90
CA SER A 180 7.18 11.41 -20.06
C SER A 180 6.75 12.84 -19.69
N LEU A 181 6.31 13.06 -18.45
CA LEU A 181 5.91 14.36 -17.94
C LEU A 181 6.91 14.94 -16.93
N THR A 182 8.00 14.25 -16.61
CA THR A 182 8.97 14.73 -15.61
C THR A 182 9.47 16.13 -15.95
N GLY A 183 9.33 17.07 -15.01
CA GLY A 183 9.67 18.48 -15.15
C GLY A 183 8.55 19.37 -15.69
N GLU A 184 7.50 18.82 -16.29
CA GLU A 184 6.41 19.59 -16.88
C GLU A 184 5.56 20.29 -15.80
N LEU A 185 5.16 21.53 -16.09
CA LEU A 185 4.12 22.23 -15.35
C LEU A 185 2.75 21.72 -15.83
N VAL A 186 2.03 21.04 -14.95
CA VAL A 186 0.75 20.36 -15.22
C VAL A 186 -0.37 20.83 -14.30
N THR A 187 -1.60 20.54 -14.70
CA THR A 187 -2.81 20.78 -13.92
C THR A 187 -3.66 19.51 -13.82
N ILE A 188 -4.09 19.18 -12.59
CA ILE A 188 -5.07 18.12 -12.31
C ILE A 188 -6.39 18.77 -11.93
N ARG A 189 -7.43 18.48 -12.70
CA ARG A 189 -8.79 19.00 -12.45
C ARG A 189 -9.53 18.14 -11.44
N ARG A 190 -10.18 18.81 -10.48
CA ARG A 190 -11.05 18.22 -9.45
C ARG A 190 -10.47 16.95 -8.81
N PRO A 191 -9.23 16.94 -8.30
CA PRO A 191 -8.67 15.73 -7.73
C PRO A 191 -9.48 15.25 -6.51
N SER A 192 -9.54 13.93 -6.33
CA SER A 192 -10.04 13.31 -5.11
C SER A 192 -8.90 12.68 -4.32
N VAL A 193 -8.89 12.90 -3.01
CA VAL A 193 -7.91 12.33 -2.07
C VAL A 193 -8.10 10.82 -1.97
N LEU A 194 -6.99 10.06 -2.06
CA LEU A 194 -7.00 8.60 -2.02
C LEU A 194 -6.67 8.04 -0.64
N THR A 195 -5.70 8.63 0.03
CA THR A 195 -5.20 8.20 1.34
C THR A 195 -4.90 9.41 2.22
N LYS A 196 -4.70 9.17 3.52
CA LYS A 196 -4.40 10.22 4.49
C LYS A 196 -3.05 10.88 4.17
N PRO A 197 -2.91 12.21 4.41
CA PRO A 197 -1.62 12.86 4.31
C PRO A 197 -0.60 12.22 5.25
N ASN A 198 0.66 12.12 4.81
CA ASN A 198 1.74 11.76 5.71
C ASN A 198 2.12 12.95 6.62
N GLN A 199 3.11 12.77 7.50
CA GLN A 199 3.57 13.81 8.43
C GLN A 199 4.11 15.11 7.77
N TYR A 200 4.37 15.09 6.46
CA TYR A 200 4.81 16.24 5.68
C TYR A 200 3.66 16.91 4.91
N GLY A 201 2.45 16.36 4.98
CA GLY A 201 1.30 16.79 4.19
C GLY A 201 1.30 16.28 2.75
N ASP A 202 2.20 15.34 2.39
CA ASP A 202 2.16 14.71 1.06
C ASP A 202 0.88 13.87 0.98
N THR A 203 0.09 14.08 -0.08
CA THR A 203 -1.26 13.53 -0.22
C THR A 203 -1.42 12.83 -1.56
N TRP A 204 -1.84 11.57 -1.57
CA TRP A 204 -2.17 10.86 -2.81
C TRP A 204 -3.53 11.30 -3.36
N VAL A 205 -3.57 11.56 -4.66
CA VAL A 205 -4.79 11.95 -5.37
C VAL A 205 -4.95 11.19 -6.68
N VAL A 206 -6.18 11.15 -7.16
CA VAL A 206 -6.53 10.79 -8.55
C VAL A 206 -7.32 11.94 -9.17
N GLY A 207 -7.10 12.23 -10.45
CA GLY A 207 -7.86 13.26 -11.15
C GLY A 207 -9.36 12.92 -11.21
N GLY A 208 -10.21 13.94 -11.06
CA GLY A 208 -11.66 13.76 -11.15
C GLY A 208 -12.15 13.52 -12.58
N ASP A 209 -11.37 13.98 -13.56
CA ASP A 209 -11.75 14.01 -14.96
C ASP A 209 -11.18 12.84 -15.77
N TRP A 210 -10.39 11.95 -15.15
CA TRP A 210 -9.87 10.74 -15.81
C TRP A 210 -10.39 9.44 -15.19
N LYS A 211 -10.47 8.41 -16.04
CA LYS A 211 -10.95 7.06 -15.67
C LYS A 211 -10.00 6.46 -14.62
N ALA A 212 -10.57 5.71 -13.67
CA ALA A 212 -9.83 4.90 -12.71
C ALA A 212 -10.55 3.57 -12.49
N THR A 213 -9.83 2.45 -12.44
CA THR A 213 -10.41 1.09 -12.41
C THR A 213 -10.61 0.53 -11.01
N GLY A 214 -9.83 1.00 -10.02
CA GLY A 214 -9.91 0.57 -8.62
C GLY A 214 -10.88 1.33 -7.72
N ARG A 215 -11.74 2.23 -8.24
CA ARG A 215 -12.57 3.12 -7.39
C ARG A 215 -13.53 2.35 -6.46
N ASN A 216 -13.35 2.55 -5.16
CA ASN A 216 -14.26 2.06 -4.13
C ASN A 216 -15.31 3.11 -3.73
N SER A 217 -16.31 2.69 -2.96
CA SER A 217 -17.45 3.49 -2.53
C SER A 217 -17.08 4.68 -1.64
N ARG A 218 -15.86 4.70 -1.07
CA ARG A 218 -15.35 5.77 -0.21
C ARG A 218 -14.47 6.78 -0.97
N GLY A 219 -14.16 6.51 -2.23
CA GLY A 219 -13.38 7.39 -3.10
C GLY A 219 -11.89 7.06 -3.16
N GLY A 220 -11.45 5.99 -2.49
CA GLY A 220 -10.10 5.45 -2.65
C GLY A 220 -9.97 4.56 -3.87
N LEU A 221 -8.76 4.05 -4.10
CA LEU A 221 -8.48 3.06 -5.13
C LEU A 221 -8.00 1.75 -4.48
N THR A 222 -8.65 0.64 -4.80
CA THR A 222 -8.39 -0.68 -4.22
C THR A 222 -7.54 -1.52 -5.16
N ILE A 223 -6.51 -2.15 -4.62
CA ILE A 223 -5.67 -3.07 -5.39
C ILE A 223 -6.50 -4.27 -5.84
N THR A 224 -6.32 -4.67 -7.09
CA THR A 224 -6.79 -5.96 -7.61
C THR A 224 -5.65 -6.72 -8.30
N ALA A 225 -5.89 -7.96 -8.72
CA ALA A 225 -4.85 -8.88 -9.18
C ALA A 225 -3.95 -8.37 -10.33
N GLN A 226 -4.39 -7.36 -11.08
CA GLN A 226 -3.65 -6.77 -12.19
C GLN A 226 -3.53 -5.24 -12.08
N ASP A 227 -4.03 -4.65 -10.99
CA ASP A 227 -4.15 -3.21 -10.85
C ASP A 227 -3.66 -2.78 -9.46
N ALA A 228 -2.59 -1.97 -9.45
CA ALA A 228 -2.07 -1.30 -8.27
C ALA A 228 -2.12 0.23 -8.43
N ASN A 229 -3.09 0.72 -9.19
CA ASN A 229 -3.51 2.11 -9.36
C ASN A 229 -2.41 3.08 -9.85
N PRO A 230 -1.78 2.82 -11.01
CA PRO A 230 -0.75 3.69 -11.59
C PRO A 230 -1.23 5.10 -11.97
N GLU A 231 -2.55 5.31 -12.08
CA GLU A 231 -3.16 6.62 -12.38
C GLU A 231 -3.13 7.59 -11.19
N ALA A 232 -2.74 7.11 -10.00
CA ALA A 232 -2.59 7.92 -8.81
C ALA A 232 -1.25 8.67 -8.81
N ILE A 233 -1.24 9.84 -8.16
CA ILE A 233 -0.04 10.67 -8.01
C ILE A 233 -0.02 11.32 -6.64
N VAL A 234 1.16 11.41 -6.04
CA VAL A 234 1.32 12.11 -4.76
C VAL A 234 1.54 13.60 -5.02
N ILE A 235 0.80 14.43 -4.31
CA ILE A 235 1.04 15.87 -4.25
C ILE A 235 1.99 16.12 -3.09
N GLY A 236 3.17 16.64 -3.41
CA GLY A 236 4.24 16.92 -2.45
C GLY A 236 4.18 18.32 -1.86
N THR A 237 5.33 18.77 -1.35
CA THR A 237 5.50 20.10 -0.74
C THR A 237 5.27 21.26 -1.73
N PRO A 238 4.48 22.29 -1.36
CA PRO A 238 4.26 23.46 -2.21
C PRO A 238 5.52 24.30 -2.47
N LEU A 239 5.64 24.80 -3.70
CA LEU A 239 6.80 25.57 -4.16
C LEU A 239 6.85 27.00 -3.60
N ASP A 240 5.71 27.59 -3.24
CA ASP A 240 5.61 28.94 -2.66
C ASP A 240 5.88 28.98 -1.14
N GLY A 241 6.11 27.82 -0.51
CA GLY A 241 6.33 27.70 0.94
C GLY A 241 5.06 27.66 1.78
N SER A 242 3.88 27.65 1.16
CA SER A 242 2.63 27.29 1.83
C SER A 242 2.62 25.81 2.25
N LYS A 243 1.58 25.38 2.97
CA LYS A 243 1.48 24.02 3.53
C LYS A 243 0.21 23.32 3.05
N ASN A 244 0.33 22.03 2.79
CA ASN A 244 -0.82 21.17 2.55
C ASN A 244 -1.59 20.91 3.86
N PRO A 245 -2.91 20.63 3.79
CA PRO A 245 -3.71 20.23 4.93
C PRO A 245 -3.28 18.84 5.42
N THR A 246 -3.39 18.63 6.73
CA THR A 246 -3.04 17.36 7.40
C THR A 246 -4.28 16.58 7.84
N ASP A 247 -5.47 17.12 7.60
CA ASP A 247 -6.76 16.64 8.08
C ASP A 247 -7.66 16.15 6.93
N SER A 248 -7.12 16.01 5.71
CA SER A 248 -7.87 15.42 4.59
C SER A 248 -8.03 13.92 4.76
N ARG A 249 -9.12 13.38 4.22
CA ARG A 249 -9.41 11.95 4.24
C ARG A 249 -9.80 11.42 2.87
N MET A 250 -9.86 10.09 2.77
CA MET A 250 -10.26 9.39 1.55
C MET A 250 -11.59 9.92 0.99
N GLY A 251 -11.59 10.22 -0.29
CA GLY A 251 -12.75 10.71 -1.04
C GLY A 251 -13.04 12.20 -0.89
N ASP A 252 -12.28 12.96 -0.09
CA ASP A 252 -12.37 14.42 -0.09
C ASP A 252 -12.02 14.96 -1.47
N GLU A 253 -12.75 15.98 -1.93
CA GLU A 253 -12.45 16.69 -3.17
C GLU A 253 -11.58 17.90 -2.84
N VAL A 254 -10.48 18.05 -3.56
CA VAL A 254 -9.60 19.23 -3.48
C VAL A 254 -9.79 20.13 -4.69
N GLU A 255 -9.41 21.39 -4.56
CA GLU A 255 -9.38 22.30 -5.69
C GLU A 255 -8.40 21.82 -6.77
N GLU A 256 -8.50 22.42 -7.96
CA GLU A 256 -7.59 22.14 -9.06
C GLU A 256 -6.13 22.37 -8.65
N VAL A 257 -5.27 21.39 -8.93
CA VAL A 257 -3.86 21.41 -8.49
C VAL A 257 -2.99 21.69 -9.70
N THR A 258 -2.25 22.80 -9.66
CA THR A 258 -1.23 23.13 -10.66
C THR A 258 0.16 23.03 -10.04
N GLY A 259 1.07 22.31 -10.68
CA GLY A 259 2.42 22.05 -10.15
C GLY A 259 3.34 21.40 -11.16
N VAL A 260 4.60 21.17 -10.77
CA VAL A 260 5.57 20.48 -11.62
C VAL A 260 5.68 19.02 -11.27
N VAL A 261 5.65 18.15 -12.29
CA VAL A 261 5.92 16.72 -12.11
C VAL A 261 7.41 16.54 -11.83
N THR A 262 7.75 15.66 -10.89
CA THR A 262 9.12 15.27 -10.61
C THR A 262 9.15 13.86 -10.04
N TYR A 263 10.34 13.32 -9.82
CA TYR A 263 10.53 12.03 -9.20
C TYR A 263 11.41 12.17 -7.96
N GLY A 264 10.96 11.64 -6.83
CA GLY A 264 11.66 11.76 -5.56
C GLY A 264 11.09 10.83 -4.49
N PHE A 265 11.95 10.44 -3.54
CA PHE A 265 11.61 9.53 -2.45
C PHE A 265 10.90 8.23 -2.90
N GLY A 266 11.28 7.70 -4.07
CA GLY A 266 10.73 6.45 -4.60
C GLY A 266 9.42 6.59 -5.39
N PHE A 267 8.91 7.80 -5.61
CA PHE A 267 7.64 8.03 -6.32
C PHE A 267 7.71 9.23 -7.26
N TYR A 268 6.98 9.13 -8.37
CA TYR A 268 6.56 10.31 -9.14
C TYR A 268 5.64 11.15 -8.26
N ARG A 269 5.78 12.47 -8.36
CA ARG A 269 5.03 13.43 -7.54
C ARG A 269 4.81 14.73 -8.29
N ILE A 270 3.80 15.49 -7.89
CA ILE A 270 3.63 16.87 -8.31
C ILE A 270 4.00 17.77 -7.14
N LEU A 271 4.93 18.70 -7.34
CA LEU A 271 5.18 19.80 -6.41
C LEU A 271 4.21 20.92 -6.77
N PRO A 272 3.16 21.15 -5.97
CA PRO A 272 2.13 22.12 -6.33
C PRO A 272 2.69 23.54 -6.19
N THR A 273 2.19 24.45 -7.02
CA THR A 273 2.60 25.86 -6.98
C THR A 273 2.18 26.55 -5.68
N THR A 274 1.04 26.13 -5.11
CA THR A 274 0.53 26.53 -3.79
C THR A 274 -0.11 25.34 -3.08
N GLY A 275 -0.34 25.46 -1.78
CA GLY A 275 -0.87 24.41 -0.93
C GLY A 275 -2.25 23.95 -1.34
N LEU A 276 -2.52 22.66 -1.14
CA LEU A 276 -3.84 22.09 -1.42
C LEU A 276 -4.94 22.77 -0.59
N ARG A 277 -6.13 22.87 -1.18
CA ARG A 277 -7.35 23.27 -0.47
C ARG A 277 -8.45 22.24 -0.67
N VAL A 278 -8.92 21.66 0.42
CA VAL A 278 -10.11 20.79 0.42
C VAL A 278 -11.34 21.66 0.15
N VAL A 279 -12.10 21.34 -0.90
CA VAL A 279 -13.31 22.08 -1.29
C VAL A 279 -14.58 21.38 -0.87
N LYS A 280 -14.53 20.06 -0.65
CA LYS A 280 -15.67 19.27 -0.21
C LYS A 280 -15.20 18.04 0.55
N ARG A 281 -15.79 17.84 1.72
CA ARG A 281 -15.55 16.66 2.56
C ARG A 281 -16.44 15.50 2.11
N ARG A 282 -15.91 14.28 2.14
CA ARG A 282 -16.69 13.07 1.90
C ARG A 282 -17.65 12.82 3.06
N GLU A 283 -18.91 12.50 2.75
CA GLU A 283 -19.93 12.12 3.75
C GLU A 283 -20.36 10.65 3.55
N PRO A 284 -20.72 9.92 4.63
CA PRO A 284 -20.65 10.34 6.04
C PRO A 284 -19.22 10.44 6.57
N GLU A 285 -19.05 11.11 7.73
CA GLU A 285 -17.75 11.30 8.39
C GLU A 285 -17.08 10.00 8.83
N VAL A 286 -17.89 9.07 9.33
CA VAL A 286 -17.49 7.77 9.85
C VAL A 286 -18.32 6.67 9.16
N PRO A 287 -17.81 5.43 9.07
CA PRO A 287 -18.59 4.34 8.51
C PRO A 287 -19.82 4.01 9.36
N LYS A 288 -20.73 3.22 8.78
CA LYS A 288 -21.82 2.61 9.54
C LYS A 288 -21.28 1.47 10.42
N LYS A 289 -21.81 1.34 11.63
CA LYS A 289 -21.65 0.15 12.46
C LYS A 289 -22.26 -1.10 11.82
N THR A 290 -21.77 -2.26 12.21
CA THR A 290 -22.29 -3.54 11.71
C THR A 290 -23.74 -3.77 12.06
N GLY A 291 -24.45 -4.39 11.12
CA GLY A 291 -25.75 -5.01 11.34
C GLY A 291 -25.65 -6.47 11.83
N LEU A 292 -24.45 -7.06 11.80
CA LEU A 292 -24.21 -8.43 12.19
C LEU A 292 -24.15 -8.55 13.71
N VAL A 293 -25.21 -9.11 14.29
CA VAL A 293 -25.32 -9.33 15.73
C VAL A 293 -25.49 -10.82 16.00
N SER A 294 -24.82 -11.30 17.05
CA SER A 294 -24.94 -12.68 17.53
C SER A 294 -26.39 -13.05 17.84
N SER A 295 -26.78 -14.27 17.51
CA SER A 295 -28.03 -14.87 18.02
C SER A 295 -27.87 -15.49 19.42
N GLY A 296 -26.65 -15.51 19.98
CA GLY A 296 -26.32 -16.20 21.24
C GLY A 296 -26.36 -17.73 21.13
N GLY A 297 -26.33 -18.27 19.91
CA GLY A 297 -26.36 -19.70 19.64
C GLY A 297 -25.65 -20.04 18.33
N CYS A 298 -25.49 -21.33 18.06
CA CYS A 298 -24.64 -21.81 16.97
C CYS A 298 -25.10 -21.39 15.56
N GLU A 299 -26.37 -21.05 15.33
CA GLU A 299 -26.89 -20.75 13.99
C GLU A 299 -26.51 -19.37 13.45
N GLY A 300 -26.11 -18.46 14.33
CA GLY A 300 -25.82 -17.06 14.01
C GLY A 300 -24.74 -16.51 14.92
N PHE A 301 -23.67 -17.29 15.07
CA PHE A 301 -22.51 -16.98 15.90
C PHE A 301 -21.60 -15.99 15.18
N THR A 302 -21.05 -15.02 15.90
CA THR A 302 -20.29 -13.90 15.33
C THR A 302 -18.79 -14.00 15.63
N PHE A 303 -18.00 -13.65 14.63
CA PHE A 303 -16.54 -13.68 14.69
C PHE A 303 -15.99 -12.32 14.27
N GLY A 304 -15.16 -11.70 15.10
CA GLY A 304 -14.43 -10.48 14.75
C GLY A 304 -12.96 -10.79 14.42
N ALA A 305 -12.33 -10.04 13.52
CA ALA A 305 -10.88 -10.02 13.38
C ALA A 305 -10.39 -8.58 13.49
N TYR A 306 -9.37 -8.33 14.32
CA TYR A 306 -8.85 -6.99 14.53
C TYR A 306 -7.37 -7.01 14.98
N ASN A 307 -6.51 -6.48 14.13
CA ASN A 307 -5.17 -6.04 14.50
C ASN A 307 -5.27 -4.76 15.35
N VAL A 308 -4.69 -4.75 16.56
CA VAL A 308 -4.84 -3.64 17.53
C VAL A 308 -3.64 -2.70 17.63
N GLU A 309 -2.69 -2.79 16.68
CA GLU A 309 -1.52 -1.93 16.52
C GLU A 309 -0.62 -1.82 17.78
N ASN A 310 0.32 -2.77 17.93
CA ASN A 310 1.31 -2.83 19.00
C ASN A 310 0.74 -2.56 20.42
N LEU A 311 -0.40 -3.15 20.75
CA LEU A 311 -1.16 -2.81 21.96
C LEU A 311 -0.43 -3.29 23.22
N ALA A 312 -0.05 -2.36 24.10
CA ALA A 312 0.55 -2.60 25.41
C ALA A 312 -0.34 -2.01 26.53
N PRO A 313 -0.09 -2.26 27.83
CA PRO A 313 -1.00 -1.78 28.89
C PRO A 313 -1.13 -0.26 28.99
N ASN A 314 -0.08 0.47 28.59
CA ASN A 314 -0.03 1.94 28.65
C ASN A 314 -0.44 2.61 27.32
N SER A 315 -0.86 1.85 26.30
CA SER A 315 -1.35 2.39 25.04
C SER A 315 -2.55 3.30 25.27
N SER A 316 -2.50 4.52 24.71
CA SER A 316 -3.58 5.51 24.90
C SER A 316 -4.90 5.13 24.22
N HIS A 317 -4.86 4.19 23.27
CA HIS A 317 -5.98 3.85 22.40
C HIS A 317 -6.89 2.71 22.89
N HIS A 318 -6.67 2.13 24.09
CA HIS A 318 -7.54 1.08 24.67
C HIS A 318 -9.03 1.45 24.67
N GLY A 319 -9.37 2.68 25.09
CA GLY A 319 -10.75 3.15 25.12
C GLY A 319 -11.38 3.29 23.73
N SER A 320 -10.59 3.66 22.72
CA SER A 320 -11.05 3.77 21.34
C SER A 320 -11.22 2.40 20.69
N LEU A 321 -10.30 1.46 20.92
CA LEU A 321 -10.46 0.06 20.50
C LEU A 321 -11.70 -0.57 21.13
N ALA A 322 -11.94 -0.34 22.42
CA ALA A 322 -13.12 -0.80 23.12
C ALA A 322 -14.42 -0.29 22.45
N ARG A 323 -14.48 1.01 22.10
CA ARG A 323 -15.62 1.57 21.35
C ARG A 323 -15.76 0.95 19.95
N HIS A 324 -14.67 0.68 19.24
CA HIS A 324 -14.74 -0.04 17.96
C HIS A 324 -15.36 -1.44 18.15
N VAL A 325 -14.92 -2.19 19.15
CA VAL A 325 -15.47 -3.52 19.45
C VAL A 325 -16.95 -3.46 19.84
N VAL A 326 -17.37 -2.52 20.68
CA VAL A 326 -18.74 -2.45 21.20
C VAL A 326 -19.71 -1.80 20.21
N GLU A 327 -19.37 -0.63 19.70
CA GLU A 327 -20.28 0.20 18.91
C GLU A 327 -20.30 -0.23 17.44
N TYR A 328 -19.12 -0.47 16.87
CA TYR A 328 -18.93 -0.70 15.44
C TYR A 328 -18.96 -2.19 15.07
N MET A 329 -18.27 -3.04 15.83
CA MET A 329 -18.28 -4.51 15.61
C MET A 329 -19.43 -5.22 16.34
N ARG A 330 -20.18 -4.51 17.19
CA ARG A 330 -21.32 -5.05 17.96
C ARG A 330 -20.98 -6.24 18.85
N SER A 331 -19.78 -6.23 19.43
CA SER A 331 -19.27 -7.22 20.38
C SER A 331 -19.39 -8.68 19.89
N PRO A 332 -18.58 -9.09 18.90
CA PRO A 332 -18.60 -10.47 18.38
C PRO A 332 -18.38 -11.53 19.47
N ASP A 333 -18.87 -12.74 19.26
CA ASP A 333 -18.76 -13.80 20.27
C ASP A 333 -17.32 -14.28 20.49
N VAL A 334 -16.52 -14.31 19.41
CA VAL A 334 -15.08 -14.57 19.42
C VAL A 334 -14.39 -13.52 18.56
N ILE A 335 -13.26 -12.98 19.02
CA ILE A 335 -12.44 -12.01 18.29
C ILE A 335 -11.03 -12.58 18.13
N PHE A 336 -10.56 -12.65 16.89
CA PHE A 336 -9.19 -12.92 16.50
C PHE A 336 -8.40 -11.61 16.64
N VAL A 337 -7.52 -11.52 17.64
CA VAL A 337 -6.73 -10.30 17.90
C VAL A 337 -5.28 -10.53 17.47
N GLN A 338 -4.72 -9.57 16.75
CA GLN A 338 -3.29 -9.51 16.37
C GLN A 338 -2.63 -8.29 17.03
N GLU A 339 -1.30 -8.19 16.97
CA GLU A 339 -0.56 -7.02 17.49
C GLU A 339 -0.68 -6.81 19.02
N VAL A 340 -0.73 -7.90 19.80
CA VAL A 340 -0.75 -7.84 21.28
C VAL A 340 0.67 -7.87 21.83
N GLN A 341 1.08 -6.80 22.53
CA GLN A 341 2.40 -6.67 23.18
C GLN A 341 2.44 -7.23 24.60
N ASP A 342 3.68 -7.39 25.09
CA ASP A 342 4.01 -7.77 26.46
C ASP A 342 3.48 -6.78 27.49
N ASP A 343 3.38 -7.24 28.74
CA ASP A 343 2.92 -6.46 29.89
C ASP A 343 3.80 -5.22 30.16
N ASN A 344 4.99 -5.16 29.56
CA ASN A 344 5.95 -4.06 29.61
C ASN A 344 6.14 -3.37 28.23
N GLY A 345 5.31 -3.69 27.24
CA GLY A 345 5.42 -3.19 25.87
C GLY A 345 6.71 -3.65 25.19
N PRO A 346 7.39 -2.80 24.39
CA PRO A 346 8.60 -3.17 23.65
C PRO A 346 9.87 -3.19 24.51
N THR A 347 9.76 -3.10 25.84
CA THR A 347 10.93 -3.05 26.72
C THR A 347 11.59 -4.42 26.76
N ASN A 348 12.83 -4.52 26.26
CA ASN A 348 13.54 -5.80 26.26
C ASN A 348 14.14 -6.14 27.64
N ASN A 349 13.37 -6.78 28.51
CA ASN A 349 13.80 -7.22 29.85
C ASN A 349 13.35 -8.64 30.24
N GLY A 350 12.95 -9.46 29.26
CA GLY A 350 12.57 -10.86 29.45
C GLY A 350 11.11 -11.12 29.85
N VAL A 351 10.26 -10.09 29.97
CA VAL A 351 8.81 -10.26 30.16
C VAL A 351 8.17 -10.69 28.85
N VAL A 352 7.43 -11.80 28.87
CA VAL A 352 6.73 -12.38 27.70
C VAL A 352 5.22 -12.52 27.89
N SER A 353 4.73 -12.20 29.10
CA SER A 353 3.29 -12.27 29.43
C SER A 353 2.53 -11.14 28.76
N ALA A 354 1.30 -11.43 28.33
CA ALA A 354 0.33 -10.47 27.79
C ALA A 354 -0.86 -10.20 28.71
N ASN A 355 -0.87 -10.78 29.91
CA ASN A 355 -2.03 -10.80 30.78
C ASN A 355 -2.52 -9.40 31.18
N LEU A 356 -1.59 -8.49 31.52
CA LEU A 356 -1.93 -7.12 31.86
C LEU A 356 -2.44 -6.37 30.62
N THR A 357 -1.82 -6.58 29.46
CA THR A 357 -2.27 -5.99 28.19
C THR A 357 -3.72 -6.39 27.86
N LEU A 358 -3.99 -7.70 27.86
CA LEU A 358 -5.29 -8.25 27.50
C LEU A 358 -6.35 -7.93 28.55
N THR A 359 -6.01 -7.96 29.84
CA THR A 359 -6.93 -7.55 30.92
C THR A 359 -7.29 -6.07 30.82
N THR A 360 -6.34 -5.21 30.45
CA THR A 360 -6.61 -3.78 30.25
C THR A 360 -7.61 -3.58 29.10
N LEU A 361 -7.44 -4.29 27.99
CA LEU A 361 -8.34 -4.23 26.85
C LEU A 361 -9.75 -4.75 27.20
N THR A 362 -9.87 -5.91 27.85
CA THR A 362 -11.19 -6.47 28.20
C THR A 362 -11.91 -5.63 29.27
N ALA A 363 -11.17 -5.02 30.20
CA ALA A 363 -11.72 -4.05 31.14
C ALA A 363 -12.23 -2.79 30.42
N ALA A 364 -11.49 -2.27 29.44
CA ALA A 364 -11.93 -1.14 28.62
C ALA A 364 -13.20 -1.48 27.80
N ILE A 365 -13.29 -2.68 27.22
CA ILE A 365 -14.49 -3.16 26.52
C ILE A 365 -15.68 -3.23 27.47
N THR A 366 -15.50 -3.78 28.67
CA THR A 366 -16.56 -3.84 29.69
C THR A 366 -17.02 -2.44 30.09
N LEU A 367 -16.08 -1.52 30.32
CA LEU A 367 -16.37 -0.13 30.66
C LEU A 367 -17.13 0.60 29.55
N ALA A 368 -16.85 0.28 28.27
CA ALA A 368 -17.57 0.79 27.12
C ALA A 368 -18.98 0.17 26.94
N GLY A 369 -19.42 -0.72 27.85
CA GLY A 369 -20.72 -1.37 27.80
C GLY A 369 -20.74 -2.70 27.02
N GLY A 370 -19.57 -3.24 26.68
CA GLY A 370 -19.41 -4.55 26.05
C GLY A 370 -19.51 -5.72 27.03
N PRO A 371 -19.40 -6.96 26.53
CA PRO A 371 -19.37 -8.15 27.37
C PRO A 371 -18.07 -8.21 28.18
N ASN A 372 -18.13 -8.90 29.32
CA ASN A 372 -16.94 -9.28 30.09
C ASN A 372 -16.19 -10.42 29.37
N TYR A 373 -15.43 -10.06 28.34
CA TYR A 373 -14.65 -11.01 27.56
C TYR A 373 -13.61 -11.72 28.43
N THR A 374 -13.45 -13.02 28.19
CA THR A 374 -12.27 -13.78 28.61
C THR A 374 -11.30 -13.85 27.42
N PHE A 375 -10.04 -14.13 27.67
CA PHE A 375 -9.03 -14.26 26.63
C PHE A 375 -8.21 -15.54 26.75
N THR A 376 -7.53 -15.90 25.67
CA THR A 376 -6.52 -16.96 25.67
C THR A 376 -5.44 -16.67 24.64
N ASP A 377 -4.20 -16.91 25.03
CA ASP A 377 -3.00 -16.80 24.22
C ASP A 377 -1.98 -17.86 24.67
N ILE A 378 -0.82 -17.89 24.00
CA ILE A 378 0.35 -18.64 24.46
C ILE A 378 1.49 -17.65 24.48
N ALA A 379 2.09 -17.43 25.66
CA ALA A 379 3.25 -16.56 25.81
C ALA A 379 4.40 -17.06 24.93
N PRO A 380 5.06 -16.19 24.14
CA PRO A 380 6.25 -16.54 23.38
C PRO A 380 7.44 -16.93 24.26
N THR A 381 8.47 -17.50 23.62
CA THR A 381 9.82 -17.48 24.18
C THR A 381 10.43 -16.10 23.91
N ASP A 382 11.16 -15.55 24.89
CA ASP A 382 11.74 -14.23 24.80
C ASP A 382 12.58 -14.02 23.52
N SER A 383 12.28 -12.93 22.82
CA SER A 383 12.86 -12.51 21.54
C SER A 383 12.72 -13.51 20.39
N GLN A 384 11.80 -14.48 20.46
CA GLN A 384 11.62 -15.51 19.42
C GLN A 384 10.41 -15.29 18.50
N ASP A 385 9.52 -14.35 18.83
CA ASP A 385 8.40 -13.95 17.97
C ASP A 385 8.68 -12.54 17.40
N GLY A 386 8.26 -12.29 16.16
CA GLY A 386 8.49 -11.01 15.50
C GLY A 386 7.57 -9.89 15.94
N GLY A 387 7.79 -8.68 15.40
CA GLY A 387 6.98 -7.49 15.70
C GLY A 387 7.85 -6.27 15.88
N GLN A 388 7.41 -5.36 16.73
CA GLN A 388 8.21 -4.25 17.19
C GLN A 388 9.48 -4.74 17.91
N PRO A 389 10.67 -4.23 17.57
CA PRO A 389 11.91 -4.60 18.26
C PRO A 389 11.81 -4.45 19.77
N GLY A 390 12.25 -5.49 20.49
CA GLY A 390 12.29 -5.55 21.95
C GLY A 390 11.04 -6.13 22.63
N GLY A 391 9.92 -6.25 21.93
CA GLY A 391 8.72 -6.94 22.43
C GLY A 391 8.49 -8.29 21.74
N ASN A 392 7.57 -9.07 22.31
CA ASN A 392 7.21 -10.42 21.85
C ASN A 392 5.76 -10.43 21.34
N ILE A 393 5.48 -9.68 20.27
CA ILE A 393 4.12 -9.53 19.76
C ILE A 393 3.52 -10.88 19.42
N ARG A 394 2.23 -11.07 19.73
CA ARG A 394 1.52 -12.33 19.48
C ARG A 394 0.10 -12.10 18.98
N VAL A 395 -0.55 -13.21 18.68
CA VAL A 395 -1.99 -13.29 18.45
C VAL A 395 -2.71 -13.83 19.68
N ALA A 396 -3.94 -13.41 19.91
CA ALA A 396 -4.77 -13.85 21.02
C ALA A 396 -6.23 -14.02 20.57
N TYR A 397 -7.04 -14.68 21.40
CA TYR A 397 -8.49 -14.64 21.26
C TYR A 397 -9.11 -13.87 22.41
N LEU A 398 -10.10 -13.02 22.11
CA LEU A 398 -11.11 -12.60 23.09
C LEU A 398 -12.40 -13.37 22.83
N TYR A 399 -13.12 -13.82 23.85
CA TYR A 399 -14.35 -14.58 23.66
C TYR A 399 -15.34 -14.35 24.79
N ASN A 400 -16.63 -14.32 24.45
CA ASN A 400 -17.71 -14.10 25.41
C ASN A 400 -17.98 -15.40 26.17
N PRO A 401 -17.62 -15.51 27.46
CA PRO A 401 -17.71 -16.76 28.21
C PRO A 401 -19.16 -17.22 28.46
N ASN A 402 -20.16 -16.38 28.17
CA ASN A 402 -21.57 -16.78 28.21
C ASN A 402 -22.02 -17.53 26.96
N HIS A 403 -21.30 -17.39 25.84
CA HIS A 403 -21.69 -17.95 24.54
C HIS A 403 -20.75 -19.09 24.09
N VAL A 404 -19.50 -19.10 24.56
CA VAL A 404 -18.50 -20.07 24.11
C VAL A 404 -17.44 -20.33 25.18
N ARG A 405 -16.87 -21.54 25.14
CA ARG A 405 -15.71 -21.94 25.94
C ARG A 405 -14.74 -22.78 25.12
N LEU A 406 -13.49 -22.90 25.58
CA LEU A 406 -12.56 -23.88 25.04
C LEU A 406 -13.09 -25.30 25.27
N TYR A 407 -13.04 -26.13 24.24
CA TYR A 407 -13.45 -27.52 24.32
C TYR A 407 -12.30 -28.39 24.84
N ASN A 408 -12.47 -29.00 26.02
CA ASN A 408 -11.46 -29.84 26.68
C ASN A 408 -10.08 -29.15 26.76
N PRO A 409 -9.94 -28.00 27.46
CA PRO A 409 -8.73 -27.20 27.43
C PRO A 409 -7.51 -27.95 27.99
N ASN A 410 -6.42 -27.91 27.23
CA ASN A 410 -5.11 -28.47 27.57
C ASN A 410 -4.02 -27.65 26.84
N PRO A 411 -3.74 -26.42 27.29
CA PRO A 411 -2.88 -25.49 26.56
C PRO A 411 -1.46 -26.06 26.36
N GLY A 412 -0.90 -25.85 25.17
CA GLY A 412 0.52 -26.12 24.88
C GLY A 412 1.42 -24.95 25.29
N GLY A 413 2.72 -25.19 25.40
CA GLY A 413 3.74 -24.16 25.60
C GLY A 413 4.21 -23.49 24.30
N ALA A 414 5.11 -22.52 24.43
CA ALA A 414 5.63 -21.72 23.32
C ALA A 414 6.29 -22.56 22.20
N LEU A 415 6.91 -23.68 22.57
CA LEU A 415 7.65 -24.59 21.68
C LEU A 415 6.91 -25.89 21.36
N ASP A 416 5.71 -26.09 21.93
CA ASP A 416 4.93 -27.29 21.70
C ASP A 416 4.23 -27.23 20.34
N ALA A 417 4.65 -28.10 19.41
CA ALA A 417 3.97 -28.25 18.13
C ALA A 417 2.58 -28.89 18.30
N ASN A 418 1.55 -28.20 17.85
CA ASN A 418 0.18 -28.70 17.83
C ASN A 418 -0.05 -29.68 16.67
N GLU A 419 -1.07 -30.52 16.79
CA GLU A 419 -1.48 -31.48 15.78
C GLU A 419 -3.00 -31.66 15.77
N VAL A 420 -3.57 -31.87 14.57
CA VAL A 420 -4.96 -32.35 14.42
C VAL A 420 -4.99 -33.88 14.51
N LEU A 421 -5.60 -34.38 15.58
CA LEU A 421 -5.85 -35.79 15.87
C LEU A 421 -7.14 -36.28 15.16
N ALA A 422 -7.39 -37.59 15.20
CA ALA A 422 -8.62 -38.18 14.67
C ALA A 422 -9.87 -37.65 15.41
N GLY A 423 -11.02 -37.61 14.72
CA GLY A 423 -12.30 -37.27 15.35
C GLY A 423 -12.86 -35.85 15.14
N PRO A 424 -12.25 -35.02 14.28
CA PRO A 424 -11.01 -34.28 14.55
C PRO A 424 -10.96 -33.62 15.94
N SER A 425 -9.77 -33.53 16.53
CA SER A 425 -9.51 -32.80 17.79
C SER A 425 -8.09 -32.24 17.83
N LEU A 426 -7.81 -31.25 18.69
CA LEU A 426 -6.46 -30.70 18.83
C LEU A 426 -5.65 -31.45 19.89
N LYS A 427 -4.36 -31.68 19.63
CA LYS A 427 -3.42 -32.19 20.64
C LYS A 427 -3.29 -31.25 21.83
N TYR A 428 -3.18 -29.95 21.55
CA TYR A 428 -3.18 -28.88 22.53
C TYR A 428 -4.26 -27.85 22.20
N ASN A 429 -5.07 -27.48 23.20
CA ASN A 429 -6.14 -26.50 23.05
C ASN A 429 -6.08 -25.40 24.12
N PRO A 430 -5.65 -24.18 23.78
CA PRO A 430 -5.08 -23.78 22.48
C PRO A 430 -3.65 -24.33 22.24
N GLY A 431 -3.16 -24.21 21.01
CA GLY A 431 -1.79 -24.62 20.63
C GLY A 431 -1.23 -23.88 19.42
N ARG A 432 0.10 -23.88 19.25
CA ARG A 432 0.82 -23.21 18.15
C ARG A 432 1.11 -24.16 16.98
N ILE A 433 1.10 -23.65 15.75
CA ILE A 433 1.46 -24.43 14.55
C ILE A 433 2.98 -24.39 14.36
N GLU A 434 3.63 -25.57 14.41
CA GLU A 434 5.04 -25.78 14.04
C GLU A 434 6.00 -24.69 14.56
N PRO A 435 6.03 -24.38 15.88
CA PRO A 435 6.67 -23.18 16.41
C PRO A 435 8.20 -23.13 16.23
N ALA A 436 8.85 -24.24 15.90
CA ALA A 436 10.29 -24.33 15.64
C ALA A 436 10.67 -24.16 14.16
N ASN A 437 9.70 -24.00 13.24
CA ASN A 437 9.98 -23.88 11.82
C ASN A 437 10.61 -22.51 11.49
N ALA A 438 11.62 -22.51 10.61
CA ALA A 438 12.37 -21.31 10.21
C ALA A 438 11.51 -20.25 9.51
N ALA A 439 10.38 -20.64 8.91
CA ALA A 439 9.41 -19.70 8.33
C ALA A 439 8.86 -18.70 9.36
N TRP A 440 8.97 -19.00 10.66
CA TRP A 440 8.53 -18.11 11.75
C TRP A 440 9.62 -17.17 12.28
N THR A 441 10.80 -17.13 11.63
CA THR A 441 11.88 -16.21 12.02
C THR A 441 11.36 -14.77 11.97
N SER A 442 11.54 -14.03 13.07
CA SER A 442 11.07 -12.63 13.19
C SER A 442 9.60 -12.43 12.78
N SER A 443 8.74 -13.41 13.04
CA SER A 443 7.29 -13.33 12.79
C SER A 443 6.49 -14.05 13.88
N ARG A 444 5.15 -13.91 13.84
CA ARG A 444 4.25 -14.46 14.85
C ARG A 444 3.84 -15.88 14.47
N LYS A 445 3.76 -16.76 15.46
CA LYS A 445 3.33 -18.15 15.27
C LYS A 445 1.79 -18.22 15.39
N PRO A 446 1.08 -18.89 14.47
CA PRO A 446 -0.38 -19.00 14.53
C PRO A 446 -0.89 -19.67 15.80
N LEU A 447 -2.04 -19.21 16.30
CA LEU A 447 -2.72 -19.77 17.49
C LEU A 447 -4.01 -20.49 17.09
N VAL A 448 -4.08 -21.78 17.41
CA VAL A 448 -5.22 -22.63 17.09
C VAL A 448 -6.03 -22.89 18.34
N ALA A 449 -7.36 -22.83 18.23
CA ALA A 449 -8.26 -23.18 19.32
C ALA A 449 -9.46 -24.00 18.82
N GLN A 450 -9.97 -24.85 19.71
CA GLN A 450 -11.18 -25.65 19.52
C GLN A 450 -12.21 -25.20 20.56
N TRP A 451 -13.43 -24.94 20.10
CA TRP A 451 -14.45 -24.25 20.87
C TRP A 451 -15.72 -25.08 20.98
N GLU A 452 -16.45 -24.86 22.07
CA GLU A 452 -17.81 -25.37 22.26
C GLU A 452 -18.76 -24.19 22.49
N VAL A 453 -19.84 -24.12 21.70
CA VAL A 453 -20.92 -23.16 21.92
C VAL A 453 -21.70 -23.54 23.17
N ILE A 454 -21.85 -22.59 24.10
CA ILE A 454 -22.63 -22.77 25.32
C ILE A 454 -24.11 -22.65 24.96
N ARG A 455 -24.86 -23.74 25.19
CA ARG A 455 -26.29 -23.79 24.90
C ARG A 455 -27.11 -23.33 26.11
N LYS A 456 -28.29 -22.79 25.83
CA LYS A 456 -29.34 -22.65 26.85
C LYS A 456 -29.80 -24.06 27.29
N ALA A 457 -30.06 -24.23 28.58
CA ALA A 457 -30.34 -25.53 29.22
C ALA A 457 -31.49 -26.35 28.58
N SER A 458 -32.40 -25.71 27.84
CA SER A 458 -33.56 -26.34 27.19
C SER A 458 -33.25 -27.08 25.87
N ALA A 459 -32.02 -27.01 25.36
CA ALA A 459 -31.63 -27.61 24.07
C ALA A 459 -30.61 -28.76 24.25
N GLN A 460 -31.00 -29.83 24.93
CA GLN A 460 -30.16 -31.03 25.03
C GLN A 460 -30.10 -31.76 23.68
N LYS A 461 -28.94 -31.69 23.02
CA LYS A 461 -28.53 -32.58 21.92
C LYS A 461 -27.51 -33.58 22.44
N ASN A 462 -27.42 -34.75 21.80
CA ASN A 462 -26.43 -35.78 22.12
C ASN A 462 -24.98 -35.39 21.76
N LYS A 463 -24.76 -34.35 20.95
CA LYS A 463 -23.42 -33.93 20.46
C LYS A 463 -23.18 -32.44 20.71
N PRO A 464 -22.00 -32.02 21.20
CA PRO A 464 -21.66 -30.59 21.37
C PRO A 464 -21.50 -29.87 20.01
N ASP A 465 -21.81 -28.56 19.98
CA ASP A 465 -21.59 -27.71 18.81
C ASP A 465 -20.15 -27.22 18.87
N VAL A 466 -19.28 -27.90 18.13
CA VAL A 466 -17.82 -27.68 18.16
C VAL A 466 -17.33 -27.13 16.83
N PHE A 467 -16.43 -26.16 16.90
CA PHE A 467 -15.74 -25.58 15.76
C PHE A 467 -14.27 -25.26 16.11
N PHE A 468 -13.48 -24.99 15.08
CA PHE A 468 -12.04 -24.73 15.17
C PHE A 468 -11.73 -23.35 14.62
N THR A 469 -10.78 -22.67 15.25
CA THR A 469 -10.25 -21.40 14.76
C THR A 469 -8.74 -21.44 14.63
N VAL A 470 -8.21 -20.72 13.65
CA VAL A 470 -6.78 -20.48 13.47
C VAL A 470 -6.56 -18.97 13.34
N ASN A 471 -5.84 -18.39 14.29
CA ASN A 471 -5.51 -16.97 14.31
C ASN A 471 -4.09 -16.80 13.77
N VAL A 472 -3.94 -16.00 12.71
CA VAL A 472 -2.67 -15.78 12.04
C VAL A 472 -2.22 -14.33 12.14
N HIS A 473 -0.91 -14.15 12.10
CA HIS A 473 -0.29 -12.86 11.88
C HIS A 473 1.06 -13.05 11.17
N PHE A 474 1.04 -13.08 9.84
CA PHE A 474 2.22 -13.39 9.03
C PHE A 474 3.22 -12.24 8.97
N GLY A 475 4.43 -12.53 8.49
CA GLY A 475 5.51 -11.55 8.42
C GLY A 475 5.17 -10.36 7.51
N SER A 476 5.42 -9.14 8.00
CA SER A 476 5.13 -7.91 7.25
C SER A 476 5.80 -7.87 5.87
N LYS A 477 5.29 -7.04 4.97
CA LYS A 477 5.90 -6.77 3.66
C LYS A 477 7.09 -5.81 3.74
N GLY A 478 7.70 -5.64 4.92
CA GLY A 478 8.89 -4.80 5.12
C GLY A 478 10.05 -5.21 4.20
N GLY A 479 10.81 -4.22 3.71
CA GLY A 479 11.86 -4.44 2.72
C GLY A 479 11.38 -4.51 1.27
N SER A 480 10.08 -4.32 1.02
CA SER A 480 9.54 -4.15 -0.34
C SER A 480 10.06 -2.85 -0.99
N SER A 481 10.15 -2.86 -2.32
CA SER A 481 10.40 -1.64 -3.10
C SER A 481 9.10 -0.90 -3.38
N SER A 482 9.19 0.40 -3.67
CA SER A 482 8.06 1.18 -4.20
C SER A 482 7.49 0.55 -5.48
N LEU A 483 6.19 0.70 -5.71
CA LEU A 483 5.54 0.38 -6.99
C LEU A 483 6.10 1.21 -8.16
N HIS A 484 6.68 2.37 -7.87
CA HIS A 484 7.36 3.27 -8.81
C HIS A 484 8.89 3.11 -8.78
N GLY A 485 9.40 2.02 -8.19
CA GLY A 485 10.83 1.73 -8.08
C GLY A 485 11.45 1.05 -9.31
N ASP A 486 12.77 0.89 -9.25
CA ASP A 486 13.63 0.38 -10.33
C ASP A 486 13.42 -1.11 -10.63
N ALA A 487 13.22 -1.91 -9.58
CA ALA A 487 13.02 -3.36 -9.67
C ALA A 487 11.66 -3.74 -10.27
N ARG A 488 11.66 -4.58 -11.32
CA ARG A 488 10.45 -5.03 -12.03
C ARG A 488 10.38 -6.57 -12.15
N PRO A 489 9.27 -7.20 -11.70
CA PRO A 489 8.23 -6.63 -10.83
C PRO A 489 8.79 -6.07 -9.52
N PRO A 490 8.10 -5.15 -8.83
CA PRO A 490 8.51 -4.63 -7.53
C PRO A 490 8.86 -5.73 -6.52
N VAL A 491 9.89 -5.51 -5.71
CA VAL A 491 10.29 -6.42 -4.63
C VAL A 491 9.13 -6.54 -3.64
N ASN A 492 8.66 -7.77 -3.42
CA ASN A 492 7.73 -8.12 -2.34
C ASN A 492 8.55 -8.68 -1.17
N GLY A 493 8.94 -7.83 -0.23
CA GLY A 493 9.86 -8.19 0.87
C GLY A 493 9.29 -9.28 1.78
N GLY A 494 10.09 -10.30 2.10
CA GLY A 494 9.70 -11.42 2.97
C GLY A 494 8.68 -12.39 2.34
N VAL A 495 8.52 -12.39 1.02
CA VAL A 495 7.50 -13.22 0.34
C VAL A 495 7.81 -14.71 0.43
N GLU A 496 9.08 -15.11 0.44
CA GLU A 496 9.50 -16.51 0.57
C GLU A 496 9.08 -17.08 1.93
N ASP A 497 9.28 -16.31 3.00
CA ASP A 497 8.83 -16.68 4.34
C ASP A 497 7.30 -16.76 4.37
N ARG A 498 6.57 -15.75 3.86
CA ARG A 498 5.10 -15.77 3.80
C ARG A 498 4.54 -16.94 3.00
N LEU A 499 5.21 -17.35 1.92
CA LEU A 499 4.82 -18.52 1.13
C LEU A 499 4.91 -19.79 1.99
N GLU A 500 5.99 -19.98 2.74
CA GLU A 500 6.13 -21.14 3.62
C GLU A 500 5.19 -21.07 4.84
N GLN A 501 5.00 -19.89 5.44
CA GLN A 501 4.01 -19.66 6.51
C GLN A 501 2.59 -20.05 6.05
N SER A 502 2.23 -19.67 4.82
CA SER A 502 0.97 -20.04 4.17
C SER A 502 0.84 -21.55 4.01
N ARG A 503 1.87 -22.22 3.46
CA ARG A 503 1.90 -23.68 3.29
C ARG A 503 1.77 -24.43 4.61
N LEU A 504 2.52 -24.05 5.64
CA LEU A 504 2.50 -24.69 6.96
C LEU A 504 1.12 -24.56 7.61
N THR A 505 0.56 -23.35 7.60
CA THR A 505 -0.77 -23.10 8.16
C THR A 505 -1.85 -23.86 7.39
N ALA A 506 -1.76 -23.89 6.05
CA ALA A 506 -2.71 -24.62 5.22
C ALA A 506 -2.65 -26.14 5.41
N LYS A 507 -1.45 -26.72 5.56
CA LYS A 507 -1.24 -28.16 5.81
C LYS A 507 -1.76 -28.61 7.18
N PHE A 508 -1.74 -27.72 8.18
CA PHE A 508 -2.29 -27.99 9.50
C PHE A 508 -3.82 -28.24 9.44
N ILE A 509 -4.51 -27.58 8.51
CA ILE A 509 -5.96 -27.70 8.32
C ILE A 509 -6.27 -29.07 7.72
N LYS A 510 -6.67 -30.01 8.59
CA LYS A 510 -7.16 -31.35 8.23
C LYS A 510 -8.68 -31.43 8.38
N ASP A 511 -9.27 -32.43 7.72
CA ASP A 511 -10.72 -32.69 7.71
C ASP A 511 -11.59 -31.48 7.31
N LYS A 512 -11.76 -31.31 5.99
CA LYS A 512 -12.54 -30.21 5.39
C LYS A 512 -14.03 -30.26 5.72
N SER A 513 -14.52 -31.32 6.36
CA SER A 513 -15.91 -31.43 6.83
C SER A 513 -16.14 -30.72 8.17
N ALA A 514 -15.07 -30.52 8.96
CA ALA A 514 -15.13 -29.75 10.19
C ALA A 514 -15.49 -28.28 9.92
N ARG A 515 -15.94 -27.60 10.97
CA ARG A 515 -16.27 -26.17 10.94
C ARG A 515 -15.01 -25.41 11.34
N ILE A 516 -14.31 -24.87 10.35
CA ILE A 516 -12.98 -24.25 10.53
C ILE A 516 -13.06 -22.81 10.06
N ILE A 517 -12.59 -21.89 10.88
CA ILE A 517 -12.44 -20.48 10.56
C ILE A 517 -10.96 -20.10 10.76
N THR A 518 -10.28 -19.68 9.71
CA THR A 518 -8.97 -19.03 9.84
C THR A 518 -9.15 -17.54 9.62
N ALA A 519 -8.63 -16.70 10.50
CA ALA A 519 -8.67 -15.26 10.32
C ALA A 519 -7.48 -14.54 10.95
N GLY A 520 -7.23 -13.32 10.48
CA GLY A 520 -6.19 -12.44 10.99
C GLY A 520 -5.44 -11.74 9.86
N ASP A 521 -4.29 -11.19 10.19
CA ASP A 521 -3.43 -10.45 9.27
C ASP A 521 -2.49 -11.43 8.54
N PHE A 522 -2.76 -11.69 7.27
CA PHE A 522 -1.90 -12.55 6.43
C PHE A 522 -0.75 -11.77 5.77
N ASN A 523 -0.72 -10.44 5.90
CA ASN A 523 0.25 -9.56 5.26
C ASN A 523 0.41 -9.82 3.74
N GLU A 524 -0.66 -10.30 3.10
CA GLU A 524 -0.61 -10.69 1.70
C GLU A 524 -1.98 -10.60 1.03
N PHE A 525 -2.00 -10.40 -0.29
CA PHE A 525 -3.24 -10.25 -1.05
C PHE A 525 -3.83 -11.60 -1.46
N ALA A 526 -5.16 -11.70 -1.50
CA ALA A 526 -5.86 -12.97 -1.77
C ALA A 526 -5.57 -13.59 -3.14
N PHE A 527 -5.10 -12.78 -4.10
CA PHE A 527 -4.86 -13.16 -5.49
C PHE A 527 -3.38 -13.36 -5.84
N VAL A 528 -2.50 -13.40 -4.84
CA VAL A 528 -1.08 -13.68 -5.08
C VAL A 528 -0.68 -15.06 -4.57
N GLU A 529 0.44 -15.55 -5.07
CA GLU A 529 0.90 -16.94 -4.92
C GLU A 529 0.80 -17.49 -3.48
N PRO A 530 1.25 -16.80 -2.40
CA PRO A 530 1.10 -17.32 -1.03
C PRO A 530 -0.34 -17.67 -0.63
N LEU A 531 -1.33 -16.82 -0.97
CA LEU A 531 -2.72 -17.06 -0.57
C LEU A 531 -3.49 -17.93 -1.57
N GLU A 532 -3.10 -17.93 -2.85
CA GLU A 532 -3.57 -18.93 -3.82
C GLU A 532 -3.15 -20.35 -3.40
N GLU A 533 -1.90 -20.51 -2.95
CA GLU A 533 -1.43 -21.78 -2.39
C GLU A 533 -2.13 -22.14 -1.08
N TYR A 534 -2.30 -21.16 -0.17
CA TYR A 534 -3.01 -21.36 1.09
C TYR A 534 -4.41 -21.95 0.86
N THR A 535 -5.19 -21.34 -0.03
CA THR A 535 -6.56 -21.77 -0.33
C THR A 535 -6.59 -23.10 -1.07
N THR A 536 -5.63 -23.34 -1.98
CA THR A 536 -5.51 -24.61 -2.71
C THR A 536 -5.22 -25.79 -1.77
N ILE A 537 -4.23 -25.64 -0.88
CA ILE A 537 -3.81 -26.69 0.05
C ILE A 537 -4.91 -26.95 1.10
N SER A 538 -5.35 -25.90 1.80
CA SER A 538 -6.32 -26.01 2.89
C SER A 538 -7.73 -26.39 2.39
N GLY A 539 -8.09 -25.99 1.17
CA GLY A 539 -9.45 -26.11 0.64
C GLY A 539 -10.47 -25.18 1.32
N LEU A 540 -10.03 -24.26 2.18
CA LEU A 540 -10.89 -23.22 2.73
C LEU A 540 -11.31 -22.23 1.63
N LYS A 541 -12.38 -21.50 1.89
CA LYS A 541 -12.96 -20.51 0.98
C LYS A 541 -12.79 -19.11 1.56
N ASP A 542 -12.32 -18.20 0.72
CA ASP A 542 -12.31 -16.76 1.01
C ASP A 542 -13.74 -16.31 1.32
N LEU A 543 -13.97 -15.81 2.54
CA LEU A 543 -15.29 -15.43 2.99
C LEU A 543 -15.83 -14.22 2.21
N ASP A 544 -14.97 -13.30 1.76
CA ASP A 544 -15.37 -12.18 0.90
C ASP A 544 -15.99 -12.66 -0.41
N ALA A 545 -15.35 -13.65 -1.03
CA ALA A 545 -15.88 -14.30 -2.23
C ALA A 545 -17.17 -15.09 -1.96
N VAL A 546 -17.28 -15.76 -0.81
CA VAL A 546 -18.48 -16.52 -0.41
C VAL A 546 -19.70 -15.61 -0.27
N VAL A 547 -19.55 -14.47 0.41
CA VAL A 547 -20.67 -13.54 0.63
C VAL A 547 -20.89 -12.61 -0.57
N GLY A 548 -19.89 -12.49 -1.45
CA GLY A 548 -19.96 -11.70 -2.67
C GLY A 548 -19.72 -10.22 -2.42
N ILE A 549 -18.75 -9.87 -1.55
CA ILE A 549 -18.24 -8.51 -1.44
C ILE A 549 -17.53 -8.17 -2.76
N ASP A 550 -17.87 -7.02 -3.34
CA ASP A 550 -17.24 -6.52 -4.56
C ASP A 550 -15.74 -6.36 -4.35
N LYS A 551 -14.92 -6.72 -5.35
CA LYS A 551 -13.45 -6.73 -5.20
C LYS A 551 -12.87 -5.39 -4.73
N VAL A 552 -13.46 -4.28 -5.17
CA VAL A 552 -13.04 -2.92 -4.78
C VAL A 552 -13.50 -2.52 -3.37
N GLU A 553 -14.39 -3.28 -2.73
CA GLU A 553 -14.77 -3.05 -1.33
C GLU A 553 -13.99 -3.94 -0.35
N ARG A 554 -13.08 -4.78 -0.87
CA ARG A 554 -12.23 -5.66 -0.06
C ARG A 554 -10.94 -4.93 0.29
N TYR A 555 -10.94 -4.26 1.43
CA TYR A 555 -9.73 -3.66 1.99
C TYR A 555 -9.87 -3.49 3.49
N THR A 556 -8.74 -3.57 4.17
CA THR A 556 -8.61 -3.37 5.61
C THR A 556 -7.43 -2.48 5.96
N TYR A 557 -6.63 -2.07 4.98
CA TYR A 557 -5.40 -1.31 5.18
C TYR A 557 -5.25 -0.23 4.11
N MET A 558 -4.50 0.84 4.43
CA MET A 558 -4.09 1.86 3.46
C MET A 558 -2.58 1.98 3.42
N PHE A 559 -2.02 1.95 2.21
CA PHE A 559 -0.59 2.11 1.98
C PHE A 559 -0.34 2.81 0.66
N ASP A 560 0.53 3.83 0.66
CA ASP A 560 0.77 4.70 -0.49
C ASP A 560 -0.55 5.22 -1.10
N MET A 561 -0.79 4.98 -2.39
CA MET A 561 -2.00 5.36 -3.11
C MET A 561 -3.17 4.39 -2.92
N ASN A 562 -2.95 3.28 -2.24
CA ASN A 562 -3.80 2.10 -2.31
C ASN A 562 -4.58 1.85 -1.02
N THR A 563 -5.82 1.41 -1.19
CA THR A 563 -6.51 0.56 -0.23
C THR A 563 -6.21 -0.90 -0.53
N GLN A 564 -5.93 -1.67 0.52
CA GLN A 564 -5.36 -3.01 0.44
C GLN A 564 -6.08 -3.97 1.39
N GLN A 565 -6.21 -5.23 1.00
CA GLN A 565 -6.70 -6.29 1.89
C GLN A 565 -5.52 -7.11 2.42
N LEU A 566 -5.21 -6.94 3.70
CA LEU A 566 -4.19 -7.74 4.40
C LEU A 566 -4.82 -8.69 5.42
N ASP A 567 -5.99 -8.32 5.95
CA ASP A 567 -6.76 -9.14 6.87
C ASP A 567 -7.80 -9.96 6.10
N HIS A 568 -7.79 -11.27 6.32
CA HIS A 568 -8.66 -12.20 5.63
C HIS A 568 -9.41 -13.09 6.62
N MET A 569 -10.57 -13.59 6.19
CA MET A 569 -11.25 -14.68 6.85
C MET A 569 -11.52 -15.80 5.84
N TYR A 570 -10.98 -16.98 6.12
CA TYR A 570 -11.19 -18.19 5.34
C TYR A 570 -12.02 -19.20 6.12
N VAL A 571 -13.00 -19.81 5.47
CA VAL A 571 -13.92 -20.74 6.12
C VAL A 571 -13.99 -22.09 5.40
N SER A 572 -14.25 -23.16 6.14
CA SER A 572 -14.41 -24.48 5.53
C SER A 572 -15.68 -24.55 4.66
N PRO A 573 -15.75 -25.48 3.68
CA PRO A 573 -16.92 -25.62 2.82
C PRO A 573 -18.25 -25.80 3.57
N SER A 574 -18.24 -26.38 4.78
CA SER A 574 -19.44 -26.53 5.61
C SER A 574 -20.01 -25.19 6.12
N LEU A 575 -19.14 -24.18 6.28
CA LEU A 575 -19.48 -22.82 6.68
C LEU A 575 -19.67 -21.86 5.49
N ALA A 576 -19.15 -22.21 4.31
CA ALA A 576 -19.15 -21.38 3.10
C ALA A 576 -20.51 -21.29 2.37
N LYS A 577 -21.64 -21.44 3.07
CA LYS A 577 -22.98 -21.35 2.48
C LYS A 577 -23.49 -19.91 2.55
N LYS A 578 -23.56 -19.22 1.40
CA LYS A 578 -24.00 -17.81 1.31
C LYS A 578 -25.32 -17.50 2.05
N SER A 579 -26.28 -18.42 2.06
CA SER A 579 -27.55 -18.26 2.80
C SER A 579 -27.41 -18.29 4.33
N LYS A 580 -26.24 -18.64 4.85
CA LYS A 580 -25.94 -18.83 6.27
C LYS A 580 -24.64 -18.12 6.71
N ALA A 581 -24.04 -17.34 5.82
CA ALA A 581 -22.81 -16.61 6.06
C ALA A 581 -23.00 -15.14 5.69
N ALA A 582 -22.59 -14.26 6.57
CA ALA A 582 -22.49 -12.82 6.32
C ALA A 582 -21.11 -12.35 6.80
N TYR A 583 -20.55 -11.35 6.11
CA TYR A 583 -19.23 -10.80 6.40
C TYR A 583 -19.18 -9.35 5.95
N GLU A 584 -18.41 -8.54 6.66
CA GLU A 584 -18.19 -7.14 6.34
C GLU A 584 -16.90 -6.62 6.98
N HIS A 585 -16.26 -5.68 6.28
CA HIS A 585 -15.20 -4.83 6.80
C HIS A 585 -15.81 -3.49 7.25
N ILE A 586 -15.49 -3.02 8.46
CA ILE A 586 -16.19 -1.85 9.01
C ILE A 586 -15.61 -0.53 8.50
N HIS A 587 -14.33 -0.50 8.13
CA HIS A 587 -13.65 0.69 7.60
C HIS A 587 -13.54 1.87 8.58
N VAL A 588 -13.47 1.59 9.89
CA VAL A 588 -13.40 2.61 10.96
C VAL A 588 -12.02 3.25 11.08
N ASN A 589 -10.99 2.63 10.52
CA ASN A 589 -9.62 3.12 10.57
C ASN A 589 -9.16 3.64 9.22
N THR A 590 -9.54 3.01 8.10
CA THR A 590 -9.11 3.50 6.77
C THR A 590 -9.89 4.71 6.28
N TRP A 591 -11.17 4.87 6.66
CA TRP A 591 -11.98 6.02 6.25
C TRP A 591 -11.56 7.35 6.88
N PRO A 592 -11.47 7.48 8.22
CA PRO A 592 -11.35 8.80 8.85
C PRO A 592 -9.98 9.45 8.59
N GLU A 593 -9.83 10.69 9.05
CA GLU A 593 -8.54 11.39 9.05
C GLU A 593 -7.51 10.70 9.96
N PHE A 594 -6.23 11.04 9.79
CA PHE A 594 -5.13 10.43 10.54
C PHE A 594 -5.29 10.56 12.07
N ALA A 595 -5.74 11.71 12.57
CA ALA A 595 -5.90 11.94 14.01
C ALA A 595 -7.01 11.07 14.65
N ALA A 596 -7.97 10.60 13.85
CA ALA A 596 -9.08 9.75 14.31
C ALA A 596 -8.82 8.25 14.09
N GLN A 597 -7.71 7.89 13.43
CA GLN A 597 -7.28 6.51 13.25
C GLN A 597 -6.87 5.91 14.60
N VAL A 598 -7.37 4.70 14.90
CA VAL A 598 -7.13 4.01 16.19
C VAL A 598 -6.17 2.82 16.02
N SER A 599 -6.28 2.14 14.88
CA SER A 599 -5.32 1.15 14.37
C SER A 599 -5.08 1.47 12.90
N ASP A 600 -3.98 1.02 12.31
CA ASP A 600 -3.75 1.00 10.87
C ASP A 600 -4.57 -0.05 10.10
N HIS A 601 -5.21 -0.99 10.78
CA HIS A 601 -6.08 -2.01 10.19
C HIS A 601 -7.56 -1.77 10.53
N ASP A 602 -8.45 -2.06 9.59
CA ASP A 602 -9.89 -2.11 9.86
C ASP A 602 -10.31 -3.45 10.48
N PRO A 603 -11.20 -3.44 11.48
CA PRO A 603 -11.82 -4.66 11.94
C PRO A 603 -12.81 -5.20 10.90
N SER A 604 -12.98 -6.52 10.95
CA SER A 604 -13.97 -7.24 10.14
C SER A 604 -14.86 -8.12 11.02
N VAL A 605 -16.12 -8.30 10.64
CA VAL A 605 -17.10 -9.11 11.40
C VAL A 605 -17.79 -10.09 10.49
N ALA A 606 -17.81 -11.36 10.87
CA ALA A 606 -18.58 -12.42 10.24
C ALA A 606 -19.72 -12.90 11.15
N LYS A 607 -20.80 -13.39 10.53
CA LYS A 607 -21.85 -14.16 11.18
C LYS A 607 -22.02 -15.49 10.45
N LEU A 608 -21.82 -16.59 11.16
CA LEU A 608 -21.75 -17.94 10.61
C LEU A 608 -22.64 -18.91 11.38
N ASN A 609 -23.05 -19.99 10.72
CA ASN A 609 -23.73 -21.13 11.34
C ASN A 609 -22.72 -22.24 11.68
N VAL A 610 -22.36 -22.35 12.96
CA VAL A 610 -21.42 -23.34 13.50
C VAL A 610 -22.10 -24.55 14.17
N CYS A 611 -23.41 -24.74 13.99
CA CYS A 611 -24.14 -25.88 14.61
C CYS A 611 -23.69 -27.22 14.05
N ALA A 612 -23.49 -28.23 14.93
CA ALA A 612 -23.05 -29.59 14.62
C ALA A 612 -23.98 -30.38 13.69
#